data_AF-A0A2M8QEA0-F1
#
_entry.id   AF-A0A2M8QEA0-F1
#
_cell.length_a   1.000
_cell.length_b   1.000
_cell.length_c   1.000
_cell.angle_alpha   90.00
_cell.angle_beta   90.00
_cell.angle_gamma   90.00
#
_symmetry.space_group_name_H-M   'P 1'
#
loop_
_entity.id
_entity.type
_entity.pdbx_description
1 polymer ?
#
loop_
_entity_poly.entity_id
_entity_poly.type
_entity_poly.pdbx_seq_one_letter_code
_entity_poly.pdbx_strand_id
1 'polypeptide(L)'
;MSDFRQQHVIRASDIGQYAYCARAWWLISVVGAPSANAAELQRGAAMHRRHGRATWLSGVLVIAAAALAGLALLILIASIIAR
;
A
#
# COMPACT_ATOMS: atom_id res chain seq x y z
N MET A 1 3.16 32.42 -19.77
CA MET A 1 3.44 32.43 -18.32
C MET A 1 2.46 31.48 -17.64
N SER A 2 2.66 30.17 -17.81
CA SER A 2 1.77 29.13 -17.30
C SER A 2 2.18 28.73 -15.88
N ASP A 3 1.36 29.19 -14.93
CA ASP A 3 1.03 28.61 -13.62
C ASP A 3 1.99 27.53 -13.03
N PHE A 4 3.00 27.96 -12.28
CA PHE A 4 3.85 27.10 -11.45
C PHE A 4 3.22 26.74 -10.09
N ARG A 5 1.91 26.97 -9.89
CA ARG A 5 1.25 26.79 -8.59
C ARG A 5 0.65 25.40 -8.34
N GLN A 6 0.84 24.45 -9.26
CA GLN A 6 0.61 23.05 -8.96
C GLN A 6 1.93 22.46 -8.46
N GLN A 7 2.14 22.43 -7.15
CA GLN A 7 3.22 21.64 -6.56
C GLN A 7 3.03 20.20 -7.04
N HIS A 8 3.84 19.78 -8.02
CA HIS A 8 3.75 18.44 -8.58
C HIS A 8 4.09 17.45 -7.46
N VAL A 9 3.07 16.84 -6.88
CA VAL A 9 3.22 15.87 -5.80
C VAL A 9 3.94 14.66 -6.38
N ILE A 10 5.22 14.49 -6.02
CA ILE A 10 6.00 13.32 -6.37
C ILE A 10 5.40 12.11 -5.66
N ARG A 11 4.91 11.15 -6.44
CA ARG A 11 4.33 9.92 -5.90
C ARG A 11 5.43 8.95 -5.53
N ALA A 12 5.16 8.02 -4.62
CA ALA A 12 6.07 6.91 -4.34
C ALA A 12 6.42 6.10 -5.61
N SER A 13 5.46 5.99 -6.55
CA SER A 13 5.70 5.36 -7.85
C SER A 13 6.69 6.12 -8.74
N ASP A 14 6.75 7.46 -8.63
CA ASP A 14 7.72 8.28 -9.35
C ASP A 14 9.13 8.02 -8.84
N ILE A 15 9.30 7.97 -7.51
CA ILE A 15 10.57 7.65 -6.86
C ILE A 15 11.04 6.26 -7.27
N GLY A 16 10.15 5.27 -7.20
CA GLY A 16 10.46 3.89 -7.61
C GLY A 16 10.85 3.79 -9.08
N GLN A 17 10.16 4.52 -9.97
CA GLN A 17 10.48 4.53 -11.39
C GLN A 17 11.81 5.23 -11.67
N TYR A 18 12.11 6.34 -11.00
CA TYR A 18 13.39 7.03 -11.12
C TYR A 18 14.55 6.17 -10.61
N ALA A 19 14.40 5.53 -9.44
CA ALA A 19 15.39 4.64 -8.86
C ALA A 19 15.68 3.42 -9.75
N TYR A 20 14.66 2.89 -10.44
CA TYR A 20 14.83 1.83 -11.43
C TYR A 20 15.48 2.36 -12.73
N CYS A 21 14.94 3.45 -13.29
CA CYS A 21 15.44 4.08 -14.50
C CYS A 21 15.00 5.55 -14.60
N ALA A 22 15.93 6.48 -14.33
CA ALA A 22 15.71 7.91 -14.45
C ALA A 22 15.21 8.34 -15.85
N ARG A 23 15.69 7.71 -16.92
CA ARG A 23 15.23 8.00 -18.29
C ARG A 23 13.77 7.60 -18.50
N ALA A 24 13.37 6.43 -18.00
CA ALA A 24 11.98 5.98 -18.12
C ALA A 24 11.05 6.91 -17.34
N TRP A 25 11.45 7.31 -16.13
CA TRP A 25 10.73 8.33 -15.35
C TRP A 25 10.61 9.65 -16.11
N TRP A 26 11.69 10.18 -16.69
CA TRP A 26 11.64 11.45 -17.43
C TRP A 26 10.71 11.35 -18.65
N LEU A 27 10.80 10.26 -19.42
CA LEU A 27 9.93 10.03 -20.56
C LEU A 27 8.45 9.98 -20.15
N ILE A 28 8.12 9.30 -19.06
CA ILE A 28 6.72 9.13 -18.63
C ILE A 28 6.19 10.38 -17.92
N SER A 29 6.92 10.90 -16.93
CA SER A 29 6.46 11.96 -16.03
C SER A 29 6.69 13.37 -16.56
N VAL A 30 7.73 13.60 -17.37
CA VAL A 30 8.05 14.93 -17.93
C VAL A 30 7.60 15.07 -19.38
N VAL A 31 7.90 14.08 -20.23
CA VAL A 31 7.51 14.12 -21.67
C VAL A 31 6.09 13.64 -21.90
N GLY A 32 5.54 12.80 -21.01
CA GLY A 32 4.22 12.20 -21.19
C GLY A 32 4.19 11.06 -22.21
N ALA A 33 5.36 10.46 -22.50
CA ALA A 33 5.47 9.34 -23.43
C ALA A 33 4.85 8.06 -22.81
N PRO A 34 3.88 7.42 -23.49
CA PRO A 34 3.24 6.22 -22.97
C PRO A 34 4.21 5.03 -22.95
N SER A 35 4.07 4.16 -21.95
CA SER A 35 4.81 2.90 -21.91
C SER A 35 4.29 1.94 -22.98
N ALA A 36 5.21 1.33 -23.74
CA ALA A 36 4.88 0.23 -24.64
C ALA A 36 4.38 -1.02 -23.89
N ASN A 37 4.69 -1.16 -22.59
CA ASN A 37 4.40 -2.34 -21.77
C ASN A 37 3.11 -2.18 -20.95
N ALA A 38 2.09 -1.50 -21.50
CA ALA A 38 0.85 -1.18 -20.80
C ALA A 38 0.12 -2.43 -20.25
N ALA A 39 0.17 -3.54 -20.98
CA ALA A 39 -0.45 -4.81 -20.54
C ALA A 39 0.23 -5.36 -19.26
N GLU A 40 1.56 -5.38 -19.22
CA GLU A 40 2.29 -5.86 -18.04
C GLU A 40 2.10 -4.93 -16.84
N LEU A 41 2.09 -3.61 -17.06
CA LEU A 41 1.79 -2.62 -16.02
C LEU A 41 0.41 -2.85 -15.40
N GLN A 42 -0.62 -3.10 -16.22
CA GLN A 42 -1.96 -3.38 -15.73
C GLN A 42 -2.02 -4.69 -14.94
N ARG A 43 -1.33 -5.75 -15.40
CA ARG A 43 -1.24 -7.02 -14.68
C ARG A 43 -0.55 -6.85 -13.34
N GLY A 44 0.59 -6.17 -13.29
CA GLY A 44 1.31 -5.85 -12.07
C GLY A 44 0.46 -5.04 -11.08
N ALA A 45 -0.23 -4.01 -11.57
CA ALA A 45 -1.14 -3.21 -10.75
C ALA A 45 -2.32 -4.04 -10.20
N ALA A 46 -2.88 -4.96 -10.99
CA ALA A 46 -3.94 -5.86 -10.52
C ALA A 46 -3.44 -6.82 -9.44
N MET A 47 -2.22 -7.35 -9.60
CA MET A 47 -1.58 -8.24 -8.62
C MET A 47 -1.29 -7.49 -7.31
N HIS A 48 -0.72 -6.29 -7.37
CA HIS A 48 -0.51 -5.44 -6.19
C HIS A 48 -1.82 -5.09 -5.46
N ARG A 49 -2.90 -4.76 -6.18
CA ARG A 49 -4.21 -4.53 -5.56
C ARG A 49 -4.75 -5.78 -4.86
N ARG A 50 -4.61 -6.95 -5.47
CA ARG A 50 -5.03 -8.23 -4.85
C ARG A 50 -4.22 -8.51 -3.58
N HIS A 51 -2.90 -8.36 -3.65
CA HIS A 51 -2.02 -8.53 -2.51
C HIS A 51 -2.34 -7.54 -1.38
N GLY A 52 -2.52 -6.25 -1.70
CA GLY A 52 -2.88 -5.23 -0.72
C GLY A 52 -4.17 -5.50 0.04
N ARG A 53 -5.19 -6.09 -0.63
CA ARG A 53 -6.42 -6.53 0.06
C ARG A 53 -6.15 -7.71 1.00
N ALA A 54 -5.34 -8.67 0.56
CA ALA A 54 -5.01 -9.83 1.39
C ALA A 54 -4.20 -9.44 2.64
N THR A 55 -3.24 -8.53 2.50
CA THR A 55 -2.45 -8.03 3.63
C THR A 55 -3.30 -7.21 4.60
N TRP A 56 -4.22 -6.37 4.09
CA TRP A 56 -5.16 -5.63 4.93
C TRP A 56 -6.07 -6.57 5.74
N LEU A 57 -6.69 -7.56 5.09
CA LEU A 57 -7.51 -8.56 5.76
C LEU A 57 -6.71 -9.33 6.82
N SER A 58 -5.48 -9.72 6.50
CA SER A 58 -4.60 -10.41 7.45
C SER A 58 -4.33 -9.55 8.69
N GLY A 59 -4.05 -8.26 8.51
CA GLY A 59 -3.89 -7.32 9.63
C GLY A 59 -5.13 -7.21 10.51
N VAL A 60 -6.32 -7.13 9.90
CA VAL A 60 -7.60 -7.11 10.63
C VAL A 60 -7.78 -8.38 11.46
N LEU A 61 -7.51 -9.56 10.87
CA LEU A 61 -7.62 -10.84 11.58
C LEU A 61 -6.65 -10.94 12.76
N VAL A 62 -5.41 -10.47 12.60
CA VAL A 62 -4.42 -10.45 13.68
C VAL A 62 -4.87 -9.58 14.85
N ILE A 63 -5.40 -8.38 14.55
CA ILE A 63 -5.93 -7.47 15.59
C ILE A 63 -7.12 -8.11 16.30
N ALA A 64 -8.06 -8.69 15.56
CA ALA A 64 -9.23 -9.37 16.14
C ALA A 64 -8.81 -10.55 17.04
N ALA A 65 -7.86 -11.37 16.60
CA ALA A 65 -7.33 -12.48 17.38
C ALA A 65 -6.67 -11.99 18.69
N ALA A 66 -5.87 -10.93 18.62
CA ALA A 66 -5.24 -10.34 19.80
C ALA A 66 -6.27 -9.79 20.79
N ALA A 67 -7.32 -9.12 20.29
CA ALA A 67 -8.40 -8.60 21.13
C ALA A 67 -9.18 -9.72 21.82
N LEU A 68 -9.54 -10.79 21.10
CA LEU A 68 -10.23 -11.95 21.67
C LEU A 68 -9.38 -12.68 22.70
N ALA A 69 -8.08 -12.87 22.43
CA ALA A 69 -7.15 -13.48 23.38
C ALA A 69 -7.00 -12.62 24.66
N GLY A 70 -6.91 -11.29 24.51
CA GLY A 70 -6.89 -10.36 25.65
C GLY A 70 -8.17 -10.44 26.48
N LEU A 71 -9.35 -10.46 25.84
CA LEU A 71 -10.63 -10.60 26.53
C LEU A 71 -10.73 -11.93 27.29
N ALA A 72 -10.33 -13.03 26.66
CA ALA A 72 -10.32 -14.36 27.30
C ALA A 72 -9.42 -14.38 28.54
N LEU A 73 -8.25 -13.74 28.47
CA LEU A 73 -7.33 -13.61 29.59
C LEU A 73 -7.93 -12.79 30.74
N LEU A 74 -8.60 -11.68 30.45
CA LEU A 74 -9.28 -10.87 31.46
C LEU A 74 -10.40 -11.65 32.17
N ILE A 75 -11.20 -12.39 31.41
CA ILE A 75 -12.27 -13.25 31.97
C ILE A 75 -11.65 -14.32 32.89
N LEU A 76 -10.57 -14.97 32.46
CA LEU A 76 -9.88 -15.96 33.25
C LEU A 76 -9.36 -15.37 34.58
N ILE A 77 -8.70 -14.21 34.52
CA ILE A 77 -8.20 -13.52 35.71
C ILE A 77 -9.35 -13.17 36.66
N ALA A 78 -10.43 -12.57 36.15
CA ALA A 78 -11.60 -12.24 36.95
C ALA A 78 -12.23 -13.47 37.61
N SER A 79 -12.30 -14.60 36.89
CA SER A 79 -12.83 -15.85 37.42
C SER A 79 -11.99 -16.46 38.55
N ILE A 80 -10.67 -16.21 38.55
CA ILE A 80 -9.76 -16.66 39.60
C ILE A 80 -9.89 -15.76 40.84
N ILE A 81 -10.05 -14.44 40.65
CA ILE A 81 -10.21 -13.48 41.74
C ILE A 81 -11.58 -13.62 42.42
N ALA A 82 -12.63 -13.95 41.68
CA ALA A 82 -13.99 -14.07 42.19
C ALA A 82 -14.30 -15.44 42.83
N ARG A 83 -13.34 -16.37 42.85
CA ARG A 83 -13.42 -17.66 43.54
C ARG A 83 -12.84 -17.55 44.94
#